data_AF-A0A523Q996-F1
#
_entry.id   AF-A0A523Q996-F1
#
_cell.length_a   1.000
_cell.length_b   1.000
_cell.length_c   1.000
_cell.angle_alpha   90.00
_cell.angle_beta   90.00
_cell.angle_gamma   90.00
#
_symmetry.space_group_name_H-M   'P 1'
#
loop_
_entity.id
_entity.type
_entity.pdbx_description
1 polymer ?
#
loop_
_entity_poly.entity_id
_entity_poly.type
_entity_poly.pdbx_seq_one_letter_code
_entity_poly.pdbx_strand_id
1 'polypeptide(L)'
;MSTAPKSKTLATWLAVLGGTLGAHRFYLHGLKDPIAWLHPLPTLLGLAGVIRMRNLGQDDTVSWLLIPILGGMISLAMLSAILIGLTNDERWAARFGVAGQEAPSTGWGPVLGVIVALFLGGAVLMGSIAFGGQKYFEWQKEKAAATAAVSS
;
A
#
# COMPACT_ATOMS: atom_id res chain seq x y z
N MET A 1 9.89 -7.27 -31.30
CA MET A 1 9.00 -6.18 -30.86
C MET A 1 9.88 -5.13 -30.22
N SER A 2 9.96 -3.92 -30.79
CA SER A 2 10.70 -2.82 -30.18
C SER A 2 9.93 -2.38 -28.95
N THR A 3 10.31 -2.89 -27.77
CA THR A 3 9.71 -2.46 -26.51
C THR A 3 10.29 -1.09 -26.19
N ALA A 4 9.47 -0.03 -26.29
CA ALA A 4 9.88 1.30 -25.84
C ALA A 4 10.34 1.26 -24.36
N PRO A 5 11.33 2.09 -23.97
CA PRO A 5 11.81 2.14 -22.59
C PRO A 5 10.67 2.52 -21.64
N LYS A 6 10.61 1.88 -20.46
CA LYS A 6 9.56 2.19 -19.47
C LYS A 6 9.90 3.45 -18.67
N SER A 7 8.91 4.30 -18.47
CA SER A 7 9.07 5.54 -17.71
C SER A 7 9.02 5.31 -16.21
N LYS A 8 10.07 5.76 -15.50
CA LYS A 8 10.14 5.73 -14.03
C LYS A 8 9.09 6.64 -13.38
N THR A 9 8.85 7.81 -13.98
CA THR A 9 7.80 8.74 -13.52
C THR A 9 6.44 8.07 -13.57
N LEU A 10 6.09 7.44 -14.69
CA LEU A 10 4.81 6.74 -14.82
C LEU A 10 4.68 5.59 -13.82
N ALA A 11 5.73 4.78 -13.66
CA ALA A 11 5.73 3.68 -12.68
C ALA A 11 5.53 4.19 -11.24
N THR A 12 6.15 5.32 -10.88
CA THR A 12 6.00 5.95 -9.56
C THR A 12 4.57 6.41 -9.32
N TRP A 13 3.98 7.14 -10.28
CA TRP A 13 2.59 7.63 -10.15
C TRP A 13 1.56 6.50 -10.18
N LEU A 14 1.81 5.43 -10.94
CA LEU A 14 0.98 4.23 -10.88
C LEU A 14 1.04 3.53 -9.52
N ALA A 15 2.18 3.59 -8.83
CA ALA A 15 2.29 3.07 -7.48
C ALA A 15 1.54 3.95 -6.47
N VAL A 16 1.58 5.28 -6.62
CA VAL A 16 0.82 6.21 -5.78
C VAL A 16 -0.69 6.05 -5.98
N LEU A 17 -1.17 6.09 -7.23
CA LEU A 17 -2.61 6.14 -7.51
C LEU A 17 -3.27 4.75 -7.48
N GLY A 18 -2.55 3.71 -7.91
CA GLY A 18 -3.09 2.37 -8.10
C GLY A 18 -2.24 1.27 -7.47
N GLY A 19 -1.31 1.60 -6.57
CA GLY A 19 -0.40 0.61 -6.01
C GLY A 19 -1.09 -0.43 -5.15
N THR A 20 -2.20 -0.08 -4.49
CA THR A 20 -3.04 -1.01 -3.71
C THR A 20 -3.69 -2.08 -4.60
N LEU A 21 -3.86 -1.80 -5.90
CA LEU A 21 -4.38 -2.73 -6.90
C LEU A 21 -3.28 -3.38 -7.73
N GLY A 22 -2.00 -3.09 -7.46
CA GLY A 22 -0.86 -3.64 -8.21
C GLY A 22 -0.59 -2.96 -9.55
N ALA A 23 -1.15 -1.77 -9.84
CA ALA A 23 -1.02 -1.09 -11.14
C ALA A 23 0.43 -0.88 -11.59
N HIS A 24 1.32 -0.51 -10.65
CA HIS A 24 2.75 -0.37 -10.92
C HIS A 24 3.40 -1.71 -11.33
N ARG A 25 3.00 -2.84 -10.74
CA ARG A 25 3.52 -4.17 -11.11
C ARG A 25 3.01 -4.62 -12.47
N PHE A 26 1.74 -4.38 -12.78
CA PHE A 26 1.21 -4.64 -14.12
C PHE A 26 1.94 -3.83 -15.19
N TYR A 27 2.28 -2.57 -14.90
CA TYR A 27 3.08 -1.76 -15.80
C TYR A 27 4.49 -2.34 -16.01
N LEU A 28 5.14 -2.84 -14.95
CA LEU A 28 6.52 -3.31 -15.01
C LEU A 28 6.66 -4.74 -15.55
N HIS A 29 5.86 -5.68 -15.06
CA HIS A 29 5.99 -7.12 -15.34
C HIS A 29 4.88 -7.66 -16.25
N GLY A 30 3.87 -6.83 -16.57
CA GLY A 30 2.73 -7.22 -17.41
C GLY A 30 1.62 -7.95 -16.65
N LEU A 31 0.56 -8.31 -17.37
CA LEU A 31 -0.66 -8.94 -16.82
C LEU A 31 -0.46 -10.37 -16.30
N LYS A 32 0.70 -10.97 -16.56
CA LYS A 32 1.06 -12.33 -16.12
C LYS A 32 1.71 -12.35 -14.72
N ASP A 33 1.89 -11.21 -14.06
CA ASP A 33 2.49 -11.16 -12.72
C ASP A 33 1.47 -11.63 -11.65
N PRO A 34 1.64 -12.81 -11.04
CA PRO A 34 0.71 -13.33 -10.04
C PRO A 34 0.71 -12.49 -8.75
N ILE A 35 1.82 -11.81 -8.44
CA ILE A 35 1.90 -10.94 -7.27
C ILE A 35 1.05 -9.68 -7.50
N ALA A 36 1.03 -9.15 -8.72
CA ALA A 36 0.16 -8.03 -9.08
C ALA A 36 -1.32 -8.38 -8.88
N TRP A 37 -1.72 -9.61 -9.21
CA TRP A 37 -3.07 -10.13 -8.97
C TRP A 37 -3.39 -10.42 -7.50
N LEU A 38 -2.37 -10.60 -6.65
CA LEU A 38 -2.58 -10.76 -5.23
C LEU A 38 -2.96 -9.44 -4.54
N HIS A 39 -2.51 -8.28 -5.03
CA HIS A 39 -2.76 -6.98 -4.41
C HIS A 39 -4.24 -6.58 -4.27
N PRO A 40 -5.11 -6.78 -5.29
CA PRO A 40 -6.54 -6.46 -5.18
C PRO A 40 -7.27 -7.20 -4.06
N LEU A 41 -6.93 -8.46 -3.77
CA LEU A 41 -7.65 -9.28 -2.78
C LEU A 41 -7.61 -8.69 -1.35
N PRO A 42 -6.45 -8.46 -0.71
CA PRO A 42 -6.37 -7.86 0.62
C PRO A 42 -6.86 -6.40 0.63
N THR A 43 -6.70 -5.66 -0.48
CA THR A 43 -7.23 -4.30 -0.60
C THR A 43 -8.77 -4.28 -0.57
N LEU A 44 -9.42 -5.18 -1.32
CA LEU A 44 -10.88 -5.31 -1.33
C LEU A 44 -11.42 -5.83 0.01
N LEU A 45 -10.73 -6.79 0.63
CA LEU A 45 -11.06 -7.26 1.98
C LEU A 45 -10.98 -6.13 3.00
N GLY A 46 -9.92 -5.33 2.95
CA GLY A 46 -9.76 -4.18 3.82
C GLY A 46 -10.83 -3.11 3.61
N LEU A 47 -11.19 -2.84 2.34
CA LEU A 47 -12.28 -1.92 2.00
C LEU A 47 -13.64 -2.42 2.51
N ALA A 48 -13.90 -3.73 2.41
CA ALA A 48 -15.09 -4.34 2.99
C ALA A 48 -15.15 -4.12 4.52
N GLY A 49 -14.01 -4.14 5.21
CA GLY A 49 -13.91 -3.76 6.63
C GLY A 49 -14.36 -2.33 6.91
N VAL A 50 -13.94 -1.36 6.10
CA VAL A 50 -14.37 0.04 6.25
C VAL A 50 -15.87 0.19 6.01
N ILE A 51 -16.41 -0.48 4.99
CA ILE A 51 -17.85 -0.45 4.69
C ILE A 51 -18.65 -1.09 5.83
N ARG A 52 -18.19 -2.22 6.36
CA ARG A 52 -18.83 -2.88 7.51
C ARG A 52 -18.83 -1.98 8.74
N MET A 53 -17.71 -1.36 9.10
CA MET A 53 -17.66 -0.44 10.25
C MET A 53 -18.64 0.73 10.10
N ARG A 54 -18.80 1.26 8.88
CA ARG A 54 -19.75 2.35 8.61
C ARG A 54 -21.22 1.92 8.74
N ASN A 55 -21.53 0.68 8.38
CA ASN A 55 -22.91 0.18 8.34
C ASN A 55 -23.35 -0.51 9.64
N LEU A 56 -22.44 -1.23 10.31
CA LEU A 56 -22.71 -2.05 11.49
C LEU A 56 -22.22 -1.40 12.79
N GLY A 57 -21.56 -0.24 12.70
CA GLY A 57 -20.98 0.44 13.84
C GLY A 57 -19.60 -0.07 14.21
N GLN A 58 -19.00 0.57 15.22
CA GLN A 58 -17.61 0.35 15.63
C GLN A 58 -17.40 -0.96 16.41
N ASP A 59 -18.48 -1.67 16.73
CA ASP A 59 -18.49 -2.91 17.53
C ASP A 59 -18.26 -4.18 16.70
N ASP A 60 -18.26 -4.08 15.37
CA ASP A 60 -17.95 -5.21 14.49
C ASP A 60 -16.48 -5.61 14.60
N THR A 61 -16.21 -6.70 15.33
CA THR A 61 -14.85 -7.19 15.61
C THR A 61 -14.09 -7.59 14.33
N VAL A 62 -14.80 -7.97 13.26
CA VAL A 62 -14.20 -8.29 11.97
C VAL A 62 -13.61 -7.03 11.31
N SER A 63 -14.27 -5.89 11.45
CA SER A 63 -13.78 -4.60 10.94
C SER A 63 -12.48 -4.17 11.64
N TRP A 64 -12.27 -4.56 12.89
CA TRP A 64 -11.05 -4.24 13.64
C TRP A 64 -9.79 -4.84 13.01
N LEU A 65 -9.90 -6.00 12.37
CA LEU A 65 -8.79 -6.65 11.67
C LEU A 65 -8.65 -6.14 10.23
N LEU A 66 -9.77 -5.95 9.52
CA LEU A 66 -9.76 -5.58 8.11
C LEU A 66 -9.26 -4.16 7.87
N ILE A 67 -9.54 -3.21 8.77
CA ILE A 67 -9.12 -1.81 8.60
C ILE A 67 -7.59 -1.64 8.64
N PRO A 68 -6.87 -2.18 9.64
CA PRO A 68 -5.41 -2.19 9.64
C PRO A 68 -4.80 -2.91 8.43
N ILE A 69 -5.44 -3.97 7.92
CA ILE A 69 -5.00 -4.65 6.68
C ILE A 69 -5.07 -3.70 5.49
N LEU A 70 -6.17 -2.94 5.35
CA LEU A 70 -6.29 -1.92 4.29
C LEU A 70 -5.16 -0.89 4.40
N GLY A 71 -4.93 -0.39 5.61
CA GLY A 71 -3.88 0.59 5.88
C GLY A 71 -2.48 0.05 5.60
N GLY A 72 -2.22 -1.21 5.92
CA GLY A 72 -1.00 -1.93 5.55
C GLY A 72 -0.80 -2.03 4.04
N MET A 73 -1.86 -2.34 3.28
CA MET A 73 -1.81 -2.39 1.81
C MET A 73 -1.52 -1.03 1.18
N ILE A 74 -2.15 0.03 1.69
CA ILE A 74 -1.86 1.41 1.26
C ILE A 74 -0.41 1.77 1.59
N SER A 75 0.06 1.45 2.80
CA SER A 75 1.43 1.72 3.22
C SER A 75 2.45 0.99 2.35
N LEU A 76 2.20 -0.27 2.01
CA LEU A 76 3.04 -1.06 1.11
C LEU A 76 3.07 -0.49 -0.31
N ALA A 77 1.93 -0.01 -0.81
CA ALA A 77 1.85 0.67 -2.10
C ALA A 77 2.67 1.96 -2.12
N MET A 78 2.58 2.78 -1.06
CA MET A 78 3.37 4.00 -0.92
C MET A 78 4.86 3.69 -0.80
N LEU A 79 5.24 2.67 -0.03
CA LEU A 79 6.62 2.20 0.05
C LEU A 79 7.14 1.79 -1.33
N SER A 80 6.34 1.07 -2.11
CA SER A 80 6.70 0.68 -3.48
C SER A 80 6.91 1.90 -4.38
N ALA A 81 6.07 2.93 -4.26
CA ALA A 81 6.25 4.20 -4.97
C ALA A 81 7.57 4.89 -4.59
N ILE A 82 7.91 4.91 -3.29
CA ILE A 82 9.17 5.47 -2.79
C ILE A 82 10.38 4.72 -3.37
N LEU A 83 10.36 3.38 -3.33
CA LEU A 83 11.45 2.54 -3.85
C LEU A 83 11.62 2.72 -5.36
N ILE A 84 10.53 2.80 -6.12
CA ILE A 84 10.57 3.04 -7.57
C ILE A 84 11.10 4.44 -7.87
N GLY A 85 10.55 5.47 -7.22
CA GLY A 85 10.91 6.86 -7.48
C GLY A 85 12.35 7.21 -7.10
N LEU A 86 12.88 6.57 -6.05
CA LEU A 86 14.28 6.73 -5.61
C LEU A 86 15.27 5.81 -6.33
N THR A 87 14.81 4.94 -7.24
CA THR A 87 15.72 4.12 -8.03
C THR A 87 16.55 5.00 -8.97
N ASN A 88 17.88 4.87 -8.94
CA ASN A 88 18.81 5.56 -9.83
C ASN A 88 18.48 5.30 -11.31
N ASP A 89 18.64 6.32 -12.16
CA ASP A 89 18.31 6.24 -13.59
C ASP A 89 19.06 5.13 -14.32
N GLU A 90 20.35 4.96 -14.04
CA GLU A 90 21.17 3.89 -14.62
C GLU A 90 20.65 2.49 -14.21
N ARG A 91 20.30 2.31 -12.94
CA ARG A 91 19.73 1.04 -12.45
C ARG A 91 18.35 0.77 -13.04
N TRP A 92 17.57 1.84 -13.26
CA TRP A 92 16.27 1.75 -13.92
C TRP A 92 16.44 1.34 -15.38
N ALA A 93 17.31 2.02 -16.12
CA ALA A 93 17.60 1.74 -17.52
C ALA A 93 18.19 0.33 -17.72
N ALA A 94 19.04 -0.15 -16.81
CA ALA A 94 19.56 -1.51 -16.85
C ALA A 94 18.45 -2.59 -16.70
N ARG A 95 17.36 -2.29 -15.97
CA ARG A 95 16.26 -3.23 -15.71
C ARG A 95 15.13 -3.14 -16.73
N PHE A 96 14.77 -1.93 -17.14
CA PHE A 96 13.56 -1.66 -17.94
C PHE A 96 13.82 -0.80 -19.19
N GLY A 97 15.08 -0.49 -19.48
CA GLY A 97 15.51 0.21 -20.68
C GLY A 97 15.69 -0.71 -21.89
N VAL A 98 16.10 -0.13 -23.00
CA VAL A 98 16.36 -0.82 -24.26
C VAL A 98 17.87 -0.88 -24.49
N ALA A 99 18.38 -2.05 -24.87
CA ALA A 99 19.80 -2.22 -25.15
C ALA A 99 20.28 -1.22 -26.21
N GLY A 100 21.36 -0.49 -25.90
CA GLY A 100 21.94 0.52 -26.80
C GLY A 100 21.33 1.92 -26.71
N GLN A 101 20.39 2.18 -25.80
CA GLN A 101 19.92 3.54 -25.49
C GLN A 101 20.51 4.03 -24.17
N GLU A 102 20.94 5.29 -24.14
CA GLU A 102 21.35 5.93 -22.88
C GLU A 102 20.17 6.04 -21.91
N ALA A 103 20.50 5.99 -20.61
CA ALA A 103 19.51 6.15 -19.56
C ALA A 103 18.86 7.54 -19.68
N PRO A 104 17.53 7.63 -19.87
CA PRO A 104 16.86 8.92 -19.89
C PRO A 104 17.06 9.61 -18.54
N SER A 105 17.45 10.89 -18.56
CA SER A 105 17.48 11.70 -17.33
C SER A 105 16.06 11.83 -16.79
N THR A 106 15.81 11.26 -15.62
CA THR A 106 14.50 11.39 -14.98
C THR A 106 14.47 12.67 -14.15
N GLY A 107 13.65 13.63 -14.55
CA GLY A 107 13.48 14.90 -13.84
C GLY A 107 12.72 14.78 -12.51
N TRP A 108 12.13 15.88 -12.04
CA TRP A 108 11.44 15.98 -10.74
C TRP A 108 10.16 15.15 -10.59
N GLY A 109 9.64 14.56 -11.67
CA GLY A 109 8.37 13.82 -11.67
C GLY A 109 8.26 12.69 -10.64
N PRO A 110 9.23 11.75 -10.54
CA PRO A 110 9.24 10.72 -9.52
C PRO A 110 9.46 11.30 -8.12
N VAL A 111 10.26 12.35 -7.96
CA VAL A 111 10.53 12.99 -6.67
C VAL A 111 9.24 13.52 -6.04
N LEU A 112 8.40 14.20 -6.84
CA LEU A 112 7.08 14.63 -6.39
C LEU A 112 6.19 13.45 -5.98
N GLY A 113 6.24 12.35 -6.74
CA GLY A 113 5.55 11.11 -6.39
C GLY A 113 6.03 10.51 -5.07
N VAL A 114 7.35 10.52 -4.81
CA VAL A 114 7.96 10.05 -3.56
C VAL A 114 7.51 10.90 -2.37
N ILE A 115 7.49 12.23 -2.53
CA ILE A 115 7.01 13.15 -1.48
C ILE A 115 5.56 12.83 -1.12
N VAL A 116 4.68 12.76 -2.12
CA VAL A 116 3.26 12.41 -1.91
C VAL A 116 3.13 11.04 -1.25
N ALA A 117 3.88 10.04 -1.72
CA ALA A 117 3.87 8.70 -1.17
C ALA A 117 4.31 8.67 0.31
N LEU A 118 5.34 9.44 0.67
CA LEU A 118 5.82 9.52 2.04
C LEU A 118 4.76 10.14 2.97
N PHE A 119 4.14 11.25 2.55
CA PHE A 119 3.08 11.89 3.32
C PHE A 119 1.87 10.96 3.52
N LEU A 120 1.35 10.38 2.44
CA LEU A 120 0.18 9.50 2.51
C LEU A 120 0.51 8.20 3.25
N GLY A 121 1.64 7.59 2.95
CA GLY A 121 2.07 6.33 3.55
C GLY A 121 2.33 6.48 5.04
N GLY A 122 3.02 7.54 5.46
CA GLY A 122 3.26 7.83 6.87
C GLY A 122 1.96 8.07 7.64
N ALA A 123 1.06 8.90 7.11
CA ALA A 123 -0.22 9.19 7.74
C ALA A 123 -1.09 7.92 7.91
N VAL A 124 -1.20 7.11 6.85
CA VAL A 124 -1.99 5.88 6.88
C VAL A 124 -1.38 4.82 7.79
N LEU A 125 -0.05 4.64 7.75
CA LEU A 125 0.65 3.71 8.61
C LEU A 125 0.46 4.07 10.09
N MET A 126 0.70 5.33 10.42
CA MET A 126 0.51 5.83 11.79
C MET A 126 -0.94 5.67 12.25
N GLY A 127 -1.92 6.04 11.41
CA GLY A 127 -3.33 5.88 11.72
C GLY A 127 -3.74 4.42 11.94
N SER A 128 -3.20 3.50 11.15
CA SER A 128 -3.48 2.07 11.26
C SER A 128 -2.92 1.47 12.56
N ILE A 129 -1.70 1.87 12.94
CA ILE A 129 -1.06 1.46 14.19
C ILE A 129 -1.82 2.02 15.39
N ALA A 130 -2.18 3.31 15.35
CA ALA A 130 -2.93 3.96 16.43
C ALA A 130 -4.28 3.28 16.65
N PHE A 131 -5.04 3.06 15.57
CA PHE A 131 -6.33 2.37 15.61
C PHE A 131 -6.21 0.94 16.15
N GLY A 132 -5.22 0.18 15.66
CA GLY A 132 -4.95 -1.19 16.14
C GLY A 132 -4.61 -1.22 17.63
N GLY A 133 -3.80 -0.27 18.09
CA GLY A 133 -3.44 -0.12 19.50
C GLY A 133 -4.66 0.19 20.38
N GLN A 134 -5.51 1.13 19.97
CA GLN A 134 -6.74 1.47 20.71
C GLN A 134 -7.64 0.25 20.88
N LYS A 135 -7.91 -0.49 19.80
CA LYS A 135 -8.76 -1.69 19.85
C LYS A 135 -8.15 -2.83 20.66
N TYR A 136 -6.83 -3.02 20.61
CA TYR A 136 -6.15 -4.01 21.44
C TYR A 136 -6.31 -3.72 22.94
N PHE A 137 -6.19 -2.45 23.35
CA PHE A 137 -6.37 -2.07 24.75
C PHE A 137 -7.83 -2.13 25.21
N GLU A 138 -8.80 -1.79 24.36
CA GLU A 138 -10.23 -1.96 24.65
C GLU A 138 -10.56 -3.43 24.93
N TRP A 139 -10.13 -4.33 24.06
CA TRP A 139 -10.33 -5.77 24.22
C TRP A 139 -9.72 -6.34 25.51
N GLN A 140 -8.53 -5.87 25.89
CA GLN A 140 -7.89 -6.29 27.16
C GLN A 140 -8.69 -5.85 28.39
N LYS A 141 -9.24 -4.62 28.37
CA LYS A 141 -10.05 -4.10 29.48
C LYS A 141 -11.35 -4.89 29.64
N GLU A 142 -12.03 -5.19 28.53
CA GLU A 142 -13.26 -5.99 28.53
C GLU A 142 -13.02 -7.38 29.11
N LYS A 143 -11.93 -8.05 28.70
CA LYS A 143 -11.56 -9.37 29.23
C LYS A 143 -11.27 -9.35 30.73
N ALA A 144 -10.57 -8.31 31.21
CA ALA A 144 -10.27 -8.16 32.63
C ALA A 144 -11.55 -7.98 33.46
N ALA A 145 -12.48 -7.15 32.99
CA ALA A 145 -13.78 -6.94 33.64
C ALA A 145 -14.63 -8.21 33.67
N ALA A 146 -14.67 -8.97 32.55
CA ALA A 146 -15.40 -10.23 32.48
C ALA A 146 -14.83 -11.29 33.44
N THR A 147 -13.50 -11.36 33.57
CA THR A 147 -12.84 -12.28 34.50
C THR A 147 -13.16 -11.94 35.95
N ALA A 148 -13.15 -10.64 36.30
CA ALA A 148 -13.47 -10.18 37.65
C ALA A 148 -14.92 -10.48 38.06
N ALA A 149 -15.87 -10.31 37.15
CA ALA A 149 -17.30 -10.58 37.40
C ALA A 149 -17.63 -12.07 37.61
N VAL A 150 -16.82 -12.99 37.07
CA VAL A 150 -16.97 -14.44 37.29
C VAL A 150 -16.35 -14.87 38.63
N SER A 151 -15.41 -14.09 39.17
CA SER A 151 -14.72 -14.38 40.44
C SER A 151 -15.40 -13.80 41.68
N SER A 152 -16.45 -13.00 41.50
CA SER A 152 -17.27 -12.37 42.57
C SER A 152 -18.61 -13.08 42.74
#